data_AF-A0A7S3X2L6-F1
#
_entry.id   AF-A0A7S3X2L6-F1
#
_cell.length_a   1.000
_cell.length_b   1.000
_cell.length_c   1.000
_cell.angle_alpha   90.00
_cell.angle_beta   90.00
_cell.angle_gamma   90.00
#
_symmetry.space_group_name_H-M   'P 1'
#
loop_
_entity.id
_entity.type
_entity.pdbx_description
1 polymer ?
#
loop_
_entity_poly.entity_id
_entity_poly.type
_entity_poly.pdbx_seq_one_letter_code
_entity_poly.pdbx_strand_id
1 'polypeptide(L)'
;MLNVWLLSEGPPALLPDSELGIFFSGSAFMVLYSCSRGGVPHSSLHFWRGSGVPIRRFLTWRFRLQPLLLQLGPAVVPEILEEGDEPPSFVELLEGLIVLSGSHPGAGCVEEEDYAPFGQEESAADDDSPAGGEPVGEHTGAAAASSLSALRGSVLLQIKRRGGKAAATAAAAAAAA
;
A
#
# COMPACT_ATOMS: atom_id res chain seq x y z
N MET A 1 -4.84 -18.90 -3.28
CA MET A 1 -3.77 -18.26 -2.49
C MET A 1 -3.98 -16.76 -2.58
N LEU A 2 -4.08 -16.09 -1.44
CA LEU A 2 -4.25 -14.64 -1.32
C LEU A 2 -2.98 -14.08 -0.68
N ASN A 3 -2.40 -13.06 -1.28
CA ASN A 3 -1.27 -12.33 -0.74
C ASN A 3 -1.57 -10.84 -0.75
N VAL A 4 -1.26 -10.16 0.36
CA VAL A 4 -1.40 -8.70 0.48
C VAL A 4 -0.06 -8.12 0.87
N TRP A 5 0.37 -7.09 0.15
CA TRP A 5 1.57 -6.34 0.46
C TRP A 5 1.24 -4.90 0.81
N LEU A 6 1.91 -4.37 1.81
CA LEU A 6 1.94 -2.94 2.10
C LEU A 6 2.89 -2.24 1.13
N LEU A 7 2.40 -1.18 0.48
CA LEU A 7 3.20 -0.30 -0.35
C LEU A 7 3.79 0.84 0.49
N SER A 8 5.05 1.15 0.22
CA SER A 8 5.81 2.23 0.87
C SER A 8 6.86 2.77 -0.11
N GLU A 9 7.70 3.71 0.36
CA GLU A 9 8.85 4.16 -0.44
C GLU A 9 9.86 3.02 -0.73
N GLY A 10 9.96 2.04 0.16
CA GLY A 10 10.81 0.87 -0.02
C GLY A 10 10.16 -0.27 -0.82
N PRO A 11 10.81 -1.44 -0.85
CA PRO A 11 10.20 -2.66 -1.38
C PRO A 11 8.86 -2.98 -0.69
N PRO A 12 7.87 -3.54 -1.40
CA PRO A 12 6.59 -3.91 -0.81
C PRO A 12 6.77 -4.99 0.26
N ALA A 13 6.16 -4.78 1.43
CA ALA A 13 6.25 -5.70 2.56
C ALA A 13 5.05 -6.66 2.58
N LEU A 14 5.29 -7.97 2.56
CA LEU A 14 4.23 -8.98 2.66
C LEU A 14 3.60 -8.96 4.05
N LEU A 15 2.27 -8.90 4.12
CA LEU A 15 1.52 -8.95 5.37
C LEU A 15 1.32 -10.38 5.86
N PRO A 16 1.29 -10.59 7.20
CA PRO A 16 0.91 -11.88 7.77
C PRO A 16 -0.58 -12.17 7.54
N ASP A 17 -0.95 -13.45 7.58
CA ASP A 17 -2.34 -13.92 7.38
C ASP A 17 -3.36 -13.24 8.32
N SER A 18 -2.93 -12.85 9.52
CA SER A 18 -3.76 -12.15 10.50
C SER A 18 -4.20 -10.74 10.09
N GLU A 19 -3.58 -10.16 9.05
CA GLU A 19 -3.77 -8.76 8.65
C GLU A 19 -4.35 -8.61 7.23
N LEU A 20 -4.60 -9.70 6.49
CA LEU A 20 -5.01 -9.63 5.07
C LEU A 20 -6.33 -8.87 4.82
N GLY A 21 -7.19 -8.71 5.83
CA GLY A 21 -8.44 -7.95 5.75
C GLY A 21 -8.44 -6.62 6.49
N ILE A 22 -7.28 -6.15 7.00
CA ILE A 22 -7.16 -4.94 7.82
C ILE A 22 -6.35 -3.89 7.06
N PHE A 23 -7.04 -2.89 6.52
CA PHE A 23 -6.48 -1.85 5.70
C PHE A 23 -6.47 -0.52 6.46
N PHE A 24 -5.61 0.40 6.03
CA PHE A 24 -5.42 1.69 6.67
C PHE A 24 -5.61 2.82 5.66
N SER A 25 -6.46 3.80 5.97
CA SER A 25 -6.78 4.92 5.07
C SER A 25 -5.52 5.74 4.70
N GLY A 26 -4.50 5.79 5.54
CA GLY A 26 -3.21 6.44 5.30
C GLY A 26 -2.16 5.53 4.63
N SER A 27 -2.57 4.38 4.08
CA SER A 27 -1.66 3.42 3.45
C SER A 27 -2.24 2.87 2.15
N ALA A 28 -1.36 2.27 1.34
CA ALA A 28 -1.75 1.63 0.08
C ALA A 28 -1.27 0.18 0.07
N PHE A 29 -2.03 -0.67 -0.59
CA PHE A 29 -1.80 -2.11 -0.59
C PHE A 29 -1.84 -2.67 -2.01
N MET A 30 -1.09 -3.73 -2.25
CA MET A 30 -1.18 -4.57 -3.44
C MET A 30 -1.76 -5.92 -3.02
N VAL A 31 -2.77 -6.41 -3.74
CA VAL A 31 -3.48 -7.65 -3.44
C VAL A 31 -3.42 -8.56 -4.65
N LEU A 32 -2.77 -9.71 -4.52
CA LEU A 32 -2.72 -10.74 -5.55
C LEU A 32 -3.50 -11.96 -5.07
N TYR A 33 -4.51 -12.33 -5.84
CA TYR A 33 -5.19 -13.60 -5.70
C TYR A 33 -4.79 -14.53 -6.84
N SER A 34 -4.51 -15.79 -6.52
CA SER A 34 -4.23 -16.84 -7.50
C SER A 34 -4.97 -18.12 -7.12
N CYS A 35 -5.73 -18.68 -8.04
CA CYS A 35 -6.38 -19.97 -7.90
C CYS A 35 -6.20 -20.83 -9.16
N SER A 36 -6.36 -22.14 -9.02
CA SER A 36 -6.45 -23.06 -10.15
C SER A 36 -7.87 -23.60 -10.20
N ARG A 37 -8.61 -23.30 -11.27
CA ARG A 37 -9.97 -23.79 -11.45
C ARG A 37 -10.01 -24.73 -12.65
N GLY A 38 -10.16 -26.03 -12.38
CA GLY A 38 -10.16 -27.06 -13.43
C GLY A 38 -8.83 -27.16 -14.19
N GLY A 39 -7.71 -26.88 -13.53
CA GLY A 39 -6.36 -26.91 -14.14
C GLY A 39 -5.96 -25.63 -14.87
N VAL A 40 -6.86 -24.64 -15.00
CA VAL A 40 -6.56 -23.34 -15.57
C VAL A 40 -6.16 -22.37 -14.46
N PRO A 41 -4.95 -21.77 -14.52
CA PRO A 41 -4.55 -20.75 -13.55
C PRO A 41 -5.38 -19.48 -13.78
N HIS A 42 -5.91 -18.93 -12.69
CA HIS A 42 -6.64 -17.68 -12.67
C HIS A 42 -6.03 -16.79 -11.59
N SER A 43 -5.62 -15.59 -11.97
CA SER A 43 -5.06 -14.61 -11.04
C SER A 43 -5.70 -13.25 -11.25
N SER A 44 -5.91 -12.53 -10.15
CA SER A 44 -6.35 -11.13 -10.16
C SER A 44 -5.40 -10.30 -9.30
N LEU A 45 -5.14 -9.08 -9.74
CA LEU A 45 -4.24 -8.15 -9.07
C LEU A 45 -4.94 -6.81 -8.88
N HIS A 46 -4.98 -6.34 -7.64
CA HIS A 46 -5.62 -5.08 -7.27
C HIS A 46 -4.64 -4.23 -6.46
N PHE A 47 -4.61 -2.93 -6.75
CA PHE A 47 -3.91 -1.93 -5.98
C PHE A 47 -4.94 -1.10 -5.24
N TRP A 48 -5.01 -1.24 -3.93
CA TRP A 48 -5.93 -0.46 -3.11
C TRP A 48 -5.23 0.78 -2.57
N ARG A 49 -5.84 1.95 -2.74
CA ARG A 49 -5.34 3.23 -2.24
C ARG A 49 -6.24 3.74 -1.13
N GLY A 50 -5.66 3.94 0.05
CA GLY A 50 -6.32 4.65 1.14
C GLY A 50 -6.50 6.13 0.81
N SER A 51 -7.61 6.70 1.28
CA SER A 51 -8.01 8.09 1.05
C SER A 51 -6.99 9.11 1.56
N GLY A 52 -6.20 8.76 2.59
CA GLY A 52 -5.10 9.55 3.14
C GLY A 52 -3.79 9.43 2.37
N VAL A 53 -3.71 8.60 1.32
CA VAL A 53 -2.50 8.49 0.46
C VAL A 53 -2.59 9.44 -0.72
N PRO A 54 -1.65 10.40 -0.86
CA PRO A 54 -1.58 11.28 -2.02
C PRO A 54 -1.42 10.49 -3.32
N ILE A 55 -2.21 10.82 -4.34
CA ILE A 55 -2.22 10.09 -5.61
C ILE A 55 -0.83 10.01 -6.26
N ARG A 56 -0.03 11.09 -6.20
CA ARG A 56 1.34 11.10 -6.75
C ARG A 56 2.21 10.02 -6.09
N ARG A 57 2.18 9.95 -4.76
CA ARG A 57 2.96 8.98 -3.98
C ARG A 57 2.54 7.55 -4.30
N PHE A 58 1.23 7.29 -4.33
CA PHE A 58 0.70 5.99 -4.75
C PHE A 58 1.14 5.58 -6.17
N LEU A 59 1.05 6.49 -7.14
CA LEU A 59 1.46 6.22 -8.51
C LEU A 59 2.98 6.00 -8.63
N THR A 60 3.79 6.74 -7.88
CA THR A 60 5.25 6.52 -7.79
C THR A 60 5.55 5.11 -7.28
N TRP A 61 4.95 4.69 -6.18
CA TRP A 61 5.16 3.34 -5.62
C TRP A 61 4.70 2.25 -6.59
N ARG A 62 3.51 2.41 -7.19
CA ARG A 62 2.99 1.46 -8.18
C ARG A 62 3.89 1.35 -9.41
N PHE A 63 4.41 2.47 -9.91
CA PHE A 63 5.29 2.49 -11.07
C PHE A 63 6.61 1.75 -10.82
N ARG A 64 7.16 1.84 -9.59
CA ARG A 64 8.36 1.07 -9.21
C ARG A 64 8.15 -0.45 -9.31
N LEU A 65 6.90 -0.93 -9.25
CA LEU A 65 6.55 -2.35 -9.39
C LEU A 65 6.45 -2.81 -10.85
N GLN A 66 6.65 -1.94 -11.84
CA GLN A 66 6.62 -2.27 -13.27
C GLN A 66 7.39 -3.56 -13.61
N PRO A 67 8.64 -3.80 -13.12
CA PRO A 67 9.37 -5.03 -13.44
C PRO A 67 8.70 -6.31 -12.89
N LEU A 68 8.01 -6.22 -11.75
CA LEU A 68 7.24 -7.32 -11.18
C LEU A 68 5.96 -7.56 -11.99
N LEU A 69 5.27 -6.48 -12.38
CA LEU A 69 4.05 -6.55 -13.18
C LEU A 69 4.29 -7.17 -14.55
N LEU A 70 5.43 -6.89 -15.19
CA LEU A 70 5.80 -7.50 -16.48
C LEU A 70 6.07 -9.01 -16.39
N GLN A 71 6.40 -9.53 -15.20
CA GLN A 71 6.54 -10.97 -14.98
C GLN A 71 5.19 -11.67 -14.84
N LEU A 72 4.12 -10.91 -14.55
CA LEU A 72 2.77 -11.43 -14.60
C LEU A 72 2.37 -11.57 -16.08
N GLY A 73 1.78 -12.71 -16.43
CA GLY A 73 1.30 -12.92 -17.80
C GLY A 73 0.23 -11.90 -18.20
N PRO A 74 0.02 -11.67 -19.51
CA PRO A 74 -0.89 -10.64 -20.02
C PRO A 74 -2.36 -10.83 -19.61
N ALA A 75 -2.72 -12.01 -19.07
CA ALA A 75 -4.04 -12.30 -18.54
C ALA A 75 -4.35 -11.59 -17.21
N VAL A 76 -3.31 -11.13 -16.49
CA VAL A 76 -3.48 -10.44 -15.20
C VAL A 76 -3.48 -8.93 -15.44
N VAL A 77 -4.66 -8.33 -15.43
CA VAL A 77 -4.82 -6.88 -15.57
C VAL A 77 -4.84 -6.25 -14.18
N PRO A 78 -3.86 -5.38 -13.82
CA PRO A 78 -3.86 -4.72 -12.53
C PRO A 78 -4.97 -3.66 -12.45
N GLU A 79 -5.82 -3.74 -11.43
CA GLU A 79 -6.88 -2.78 -11.16
C GLU A 79 -6.47 -1.81 -10.04
N ILE A 80 -6.89 -0.54 -10.11
CA ILE A 80 -6.75 0.40 -8.98
C ILE A 80 -8.11 0.51 -8.30
N LEU A 81 -8.13 0.33 -6.99
CA LEU A 81 -9.30 0.47 -6.12
C LEU A 81 -9.08 1.64 -5.17
N GLU A 82 -10.11 2.46 -5.02
CA GLU A 82 -10.11 3.59 -4.09
C GLU A 82 -10.86 3.21 -2.81
N GLU A 83 -10.39 3.69 -1.66
CA GLU A 83 -11.10 3.51 -0.38
C GLU A 83 -12.56 3.95 -0.51
N GLY A 84 -13.47 3.02 -0.21
CA GLY A 84 -14.91 3.28 -0.29
C GLY A 84 -15.56 2.76 -1.57
N ASP A 85 -14.83 2.65 -2.67
CA ASP A 85 -15.31 2.24 -4.00
C ASP A 85 -14.88 0.80 -4.38
N GLU A 86 -14.62 -0.04 -3.38
CA GLU A 86 -14.21 -1.42 -3.62
C GLU A 86 -15.39 -2.27 -4.12
N PRO A 87 -15.20 -3.05 -5.20
CA PRO A 87 -16.25 -3.91 -5.70
C PRO A 87 -16.60 -5.01 -4.68
N PRO A 88 -17.86 -5.48 -4.63
CA PRO A 88 -18.26 -6.54 -3.70
C PRO A 88 -17.40 -7.80 -3.80
N SER A 89 -16.97 -8.18 -5.00
CA SER A 89 -16.07 -9.32 -5.24
C SER A 89 -14.71 -9.18 -4.54
N PHE A 90 -14.19 -7.96 -4.43
CA PHE A 90 -12.93 -7.69 -3.72
C PHE A 90 -13.11 -7.81 -2.20
N VAL A 91 -14.22 -7.31 -1.66
CA VAL A 91 -14.54 -7.48 -0.24
C VAL A 91 -14.75 -8.95 0.11
N GLU A 92 -15.40 -9.71 -0.78
CA GLU A 92 -15.57 -11.16 -0.61
C GLU A 92 -14.24 -11.92 -0.67
N LEU A 93 -13.33 -11.50 -1.55
CA LEU A 93 -12.00 -12.08 -1.69
C LEU A 93 -11.19 -12.02 -0.39
N LEU A 94 -11.32 -10.91 0.36
CA LEU A 94 -10.66 -10.71 1.66
C LEU A 94 -11.43 -11.31 2.83
N GLU A 95 -12.55 -11.99 2.56
CA GLU A 95 -13.49 -12.50 3.58
C GLU A 95 -14.08 -11.41 4.50
N GLY A 96 -14.06 -10.17 4.04
CA GLY A 96 -14.40 -8.97 4.80
C GLY A 96 -13.25 -7.97 4.81
N LEU A 97 -13.59 -6.69 4.88
CA LEU A 97 -12.61 -5.61 4.87
C LEU A 97 -12.88 -4.66 6.04
N ILE A 98 -11.86 -4.43 6.85
CA ILE A 98 -11.83 -3.43 7.92
C ILE A 98 -10.89 -2.33 7.45
N VAL A 99 -11.37 -1.08 7.40
CA VAL A 99 -10.53 0.08 7.13
C VAL A 99 -10.39 0.91 8.40
N LEU A 100 -9.16 1.11 8.83
CA LEU A 100 -8.75 1.87 10.00
C LEU A 100 -8.23 3.24 9.55
N SER A 101 -8.59 4.30 10.26
CA SER A 101 -7.95 5.59 10.04
C SER A 101 -6.48 5.60 10.48
N GLY A 102 -5.68 6.46 9.84
CA GLY A 102 -4.24 6.54 10.06
C GLY A 102 -3.46 5.64 9.12
N SER A 103 -2.15 5.48 9.37
CA SER A 103 -1.24 4.69 8.53
C SER A 103 -0.91 3.35 9.19
N HIS A 104 -0.68 2.34 8.36
CA HIS A 104 -0.21 1.04 8.81
C HIS A 104 1.14 1.21 9.56
N PRO A 105 1.37 0.54 10.70
CA PRO A 105 2.60 0.69 11.50
C PRO A 105 3.90 0.43 10.71
N GLY A 106 3.84 -0.46 9.73
CA GLY A 106 4.95 -0.78 8.82
C GLY A 106 5.18 0.19 7.65
N ALA A 107 4.33 1.22 7.46
CA ALA A 107 4.45 2.14 6.32
C ALA A 107 5.63 3.12 6.48
N GLY A 108 6.18 3.22 7.69
CA GLY A 108 7.21 4.19 8.06
C GLY A 108 6.65 5.61 8.24
N CYS A 109 7.39 6.43 9.00
CA CYS A 109 7.17 7.88 9.01
C CYS A 109 7.84 8.43 7.75
N VAL A 110 7.07 8.99 6.83
CA VAL A 110 7.65 9.67 5.68
C VAL A 110 7.53 11.15 5.96
N GLU A 111 8.65 11.82 6.20
CA GLU A 111 8.69 13.28 6.24
C GLU A 111 8.17 13.80 4.89
N GLU A 112 7.30 14.80 4.93
CA GLU A 112 6.91 15.52 3.72
C GLU A 112 8.16 16.23 3.20
N GLU A 113 8.78 15.69 2.17
CA GLU A 113 9.73 16.48 1.38
C GLU A 113 8.93 17.57 0.67
N ASP A 114 8.99 18.78 1.23
CA ASP A 114 8.45 20.01 0.65
C ASP A 114 8.98 20.15 -0.79
N TYR A 115 8.11 19.92 -1.76
CA TYR A 115 8.46 20.08 -3.17
C TYR A 115 8.59 21.57 -3.49
N ALA A 116 9.83 22.04 -3.72
CA ALA A 116 10.08 23.32 -4.35
C ALA A 116 9.70 23.23 -5.85
N PRO A 117 8.82 24.11 -6.37
CA PRO A 117 8.44 24.08 -7.78
C PRO A 117 9.67 24.29 -8.68
N PHE A 118 9.80 23.43 -9.69
CA PHE A 118 10.83 23.52 -10.72
C PHE A 118 10.68 24.86 -11.46
N GLY A 119 11.59 25.80 -11.19
CA GLY A 119 11.55 27.13 -11.75
C GLY A 119 12.73 27.99 -11.33
N GLN A 120 13.92 27.64 -11.82
CA GLN A 120 14.92 28.67 -12.09
C GLN A 120 15.72 28.27 -13.33
N GLU A 121 15.55 29.08 -14.38
CA GLU A 121 16.30 29.00 -15.63
C GLU A 121 17.80 29.00 -15.31
N GLU A 122 18.51 27.97 -15.75
CA GLU A 122 19.97 27.95 -15.69
C GLU A 122 20.50 28.72 -16.90
N SER A 123 20.82 29.99 -16.67
CA SER A 123 21.69 30.76 -17.55
C SER A 123 23.13 30.29 -17.37
N ALA A 124 23.76 29.93 -18.49
CA ALA A 124 25.11 29.39 -18.65
C ALA A 124 26.21 30.00 -17.75
N ALA A 125 27.13 29.13 -17.30
CA ALA A 125 28.58 29.37 -17.34
C ALA A 125 29.35 28.04 -17.19
N ASP A 126 30.26 27.79 -18.14
CA ASP A 126 31.32 26.76 -18.09
C ASP A 126 32.19 26.86 -16.83
N ASP A 127 32.56 25.72 -16.22
CA ASP A 127 33.89 25.49 -15.61
C ASP A 127 34.16 24.00 -15.30
N ASP A 128 35.43 23.68 -15.07
CA ASP A 128 36.19 22.48 -15.43
C ASP A 128 36.14 21.31 -14.39
N SER A 129 36.50 20.09 -14.84
CA SER A 129 36.57 18.81 -14.09
C SER A 129 37.85 18.71 -13.20
N PRO A 130 38.24 17.60 -12.48
CA PRO A 130 37.60 16.28 -12.25
C PRO A 130 37.77 15.63 -10.83
N ALA A 131 37.20 14.42 -10.69
CA ALA A 131 37.66 13.22 -9.92
C ALA A 131 37.29 13.00 -8.42
N GLY A 132 36.72 11.81 -8.15
CA GLY A 132 37.13 10.94 -7.02
C GLY A 132 36.02 10.40 -6.08
N GLY A 133 35.83 9.06 -6.08
CA GLY A 133 35.53 8.30 -4.84
C GLY A 133 34.12 7.75 -4.61
N GLU A 134 33.87 6.50 -5.04
CA GLU A 134 33.07 5.50 -4.29
C GLU A 134 33.94 4.98 -3.10
N PRO A 135 33.43 4.31 -2.02
CA PRO A 135 32.27 3.38 -2.06
C PRO A 135 31.39 3.22 -0.79
N VAL A 136 30.25 2.56 -1.00
CA VAL A 136 29.59 1.53 -0.15
C VAL A 136 29.14 1.91 1.28
N GLY A 137 27.83 1.89 1.47
CA GLY A 137 27.15 1.79 2.77
C GLY A 137 26.01 0.76 2.70
N GLU A 138 26.33 -0.44 3.15
CA GLU A 138 25.44 -1.57 3.38
C GLU A 138 24.41 -1.23 4.47
N HIS A 139 23.11 -1.28 4.16
CA HIS A 139 22.06 -1.24 5.18
C HIS A 139 21.22 -2.51 5.12
N THR A 140 21.51 -3.32 6.13
CA THR A 140 20.88 -4.56 6.53
C THR A 140 19.38 -4.40 6.73
N GLY A 141 18.64 -5.38 6.19
CA GLY A 141 17.20 -5.47 6.36
C GLY A 141 16.80 -5.71 7.82
N ALA A 142 15.78 -4.98 8.25
CA ALA A 142 14.96 -5.36 9.39
C ALA A 142 13.51 -5.08 8.99
N ALA A 143 12.81 -6.12 8.53
CA ALA A 143 11.37 -6.09 8.37
C ALA A 143 10.73 -5.92 9.75
N ALA A 144 10.32 -4.70 10.06
CA ALA A 144 9.61 -4.40 11.30
C ALA A 144 8.15 -4.84 11.17
N ALA A 145 7.85 -6.06 11.62
CA ALA A 145 6.50 -6.48 11.93
C ALA A 145 6.05 -5.81 13.24
N SER A 146 5.61 -4.55 13.13
CA SER A 146 5.07 -3.81 14.27
C SER A 146 3.64 -4.25 14.53
N SER A 147 3.44 -5.01 15.62
CA SER A 147 2.15 -5.56 16.05
C SER A 147 1.09 -4.47 16.31
N LEU A 148 -0.14 -4.74 15.88
CA LEU A 148 -1.32 -3.88 16.05
C LEU A 148 -1.64 -3.52 17.53
N SER A 149 -1.05 -4.21 18.50
CA SER A 149 -1.20 -3.93 19.93
C SER A 149 -0.60 -2.59 20.38
N ALA A 150 0.22 -1.93 19.56
CA ALA A 150 0.87 -0.67 19.89
C ALA A 150 -0.03 0.58 19.69
N LEU A 151 -1.22 0.41 19.11
CA LEU A 151 -2.09 1.52 18.75
C LEU A 151 -2.73 2.16 20.01
N ARG A 152 -2.32 3.39 20.37
CA ARG A 152 -2.96 4.21 21.41
C ARG A 152 -3.77 5.33 20.79
N GLY A 153 -5.08 5.39 21.05
CA GLY A 153 -5.96 6.47 20.58
C GLY A 153 -7.40 6.02 20.28
N SER A 154 -8.21 6.96 19.78
CA SER A 154 -9.53 6.67 19.21
C SER A 154 -9.39 6.40 17.72
N VAL A 155 -9.96 5.31 17.22
CA VAL A 155 -9.87 4.90 15.81
C VAL A 155 -11.25 4.95 15.18
N LEU A 156 -11.38 5.63 14.04
CA LEU A 156 -12.57 5.50 13.22
C LEU A 156 -12.47 4.21 12.41
N LEU A 157 -13.52 3.39 12.50
CA LEU A 157 -13.60 2.05 11.94
C LEU A 157 -14.67 2.01 10.84
N GLN A 158 -14.28 1.59 9.65
CA GLN A 158 -15.22 1.21 8.59
C GLN A 158 -15.18 -0.31 8.42
N ILE A 159 -16.33 -0.97 8.54
CA ILE A 159 -16.43 -2.44 8.44
C ILE A 159 -17.32 -2.79 7.25
N LYS A 160 -16.75 -3.48 6.27
CA LYS A 160 -17.48 -4.02 5.11
C LYS A 160 -17.56 -5.55 5.23
N ARG A 161 -18.77 -6.09 5.37
CA ARG A 161 -19.03 -7.52 5.54
C ARG A 161 -19.34 -8.21 4.22
N ARG A 162 -18.95 -9.48 4.12
CA ARG A 162 -19.37 -10.41 3.06
C ARG A 162 -20.89 -10.54 3.03
N GLY A 163 -21.52 -10.20 1.90
CA GLY A 163 -22.94 -10.42 1.65
C GLY A 163 -23.90 -9.76 2.64
N GLY A 164 -24.10 -8.45 2.53
CA GLY A 164 -25.15 -7.74 3.25
C GLY A 164 -25.05 -6.23 3.04
N LYS A 165 -26.18 -5.61 2.68
CA LYS A 165 -26.38 -4.16 2.45
C LYS A 165 -25.49 -3.30 3.36
N ALA A 166 -24.77 -2.35 2.76
CA ALA A 166 -23.81 -1.45 3.41
C ALA A 166 -24.25 -1.05 4.83
N ALA A 167 -23.46 -1.44 5.83
CA ALA A 167 -23.73 -1.16 7.22
C ALA A 167 -22.87 0.02 7.70
N ALA A 168 -23.53 0.89 8.47
CA ALA A 168 -23.12 2.17 9.03
C ALA A 168 -21.66 2.28 9.51
N THR A 169 -21.11 3.48 9.35
CA THR A 169 -19.95 3.99 10.07
C THR A 169 -20.24 3.93 11.58
N ALA A 170 -19.41 3.20 12.33
CA ALA A 170 -19.50 3.15 13.78
C ALA A 170 -18.16 3.64 14.37
N ALA A 171 -18.21 4.77 15.07
CA ALA A 171 -17.10 5.21 15.90
C ALA A 171 -17.09 4.37 17.18
N ALA A 172 -16.13 3.46 17.33
CA ALA A 172 -15.92 2.73 18.58
C ALA A 172 -14.84 3.46 19.40
N ALA A 173 -15.26 4.13 20.47
CA ALA A 173 -14.34 4.65 21.48
C ALA A 173 -13.90 3.47 22.37
N ALA A 174 -12.62 3.08 22.28
CA ALA A 174 -12.03 2.16 23.24
C ALA A 174 -11.73 2.93 24.53
N ALA A 175 -12.59 2.77 25.54
CA ALA A 175 -12.32 3.25 26.90
C ALA A 175 -11.27 2.35 27.55
N ALA A 176 -10.07 2.88 27.77
CA ALA A 176 -9.08 2.26 28.64
C ALA A 176 -9.53 2.47 30.10
N ALA A 177 -9.77 1.36 30.80
CA ALA A 177 -9.94 1.33 32.26
C ALA A 177 -8.58 1.24 32.96
#